data_AF-A0A8K0S0R0-F1
#
_entry.id   AF-A0A8K0S0R0-F1
#
_cell.length_a   1.000
_cell.length_b   1.000
_cell.length_c   1.000
_cell.angle_alpha   90.00
_cell.angle_beta   90.00
_cell.angle_gamma   90.00
#
_symmetry.space_group_name_H-M   'P 1'
#
loop_
_entity.id
_entity.type
_entity.pdbx_description
1 polymer ?
#
loop_
_entity_poly.entity_id
_entity_poly.type
_entity_poly.pdbx_seq_one_letter_code
_entity_poly.pdbx_strand_id
1 'polypeptide(L)'
;MTVLRRSCQACAKARRRCNLAAPCERCCIKRITCRYVNEPAPATLSSSPIKAVKRLPKLKGPQNIQSLSRLVIGGALDTHLQMFIRGVLRDGLYQGSRPPLTQSDVSCLQDLSISHKSYDSGIQIFNPIRLEIVRVFNQSTLHRLINILRSFPVEFAERGTTPFIHPEIYGANLPSPIQDIRDICYSYSVGGQYLASNRLDALRLTIRRLLRSSKRASSFPETLAHAQAISLAQIIRLLECDSCDDDAECDNEEMWALTHRLWQHAPIQLPRTLSPWQAWLFSENVRRTIVACNILLAVYSSLKRGYTMHALCIEALPFDVRTQLWDADSEESWVAAASETTSPALVTLSQFTVLKQLTDGGSRFEDLLLSFGK
;
A
#
# COMPACT_ATOMS: atom_id res chain seq x y z
N MET A 1 -4.09 -43.42 -16.03
CA MET A 1 -3.55 -42.40 -15.09
C MET A 1 -2.08 -42.19 -15.41
N THR A 2 -1.73 -41.07 -16.05
CA THR A 2 -0.34 -40.73 -16.40
C THR A 2 0.34 -40.06 -15.21
N VAL A 3 1.25 -40.77 -14.56
CA VAL A 3 2.06 -40.22 -13.47
C VAL A 3 2.94 -39.11 -14.02
N LEU A 4 2.77 -37.87 -13.52
CA LEU A 4 3.59 -36.71 -13.89
C LEU A 4 5.07 -37.02 -13.61
N ARG A 5 5.84 -37.21 -14.68
CA ARG A 5 7.25 -37.58 -14.60
C ARG A 5 8.08 -36.33 -14.27
N ARG A 6 8.67 -36.30 -13.08
CA ARG A 6 9.50 -35.17 -12.62
C ARG A 6 10.86 -35.11 -13.34
N SER A 7 11.46 -36.24 -13.70
CA SER A 7 12.78 -36.27 -14.35
C SER A 7 12.76 -35.88 -15.83
N CYS A 8 13.84 -35.26 -16.32
CA CYS A 8 14.01 -34.98 -17.75
C CYS A 8 14.06 -36.30 -18.55
N GLN A 9 13.71 -36.23 -19.83
CA GLN A 9 13.62 -37.40 -20.71
C GLN A 9 14.95 -38.18 -20.79
N ALA A 10 16.08 -37.48 -20.86
CA ALA A 10 17.40 -38.10 -20.95
C ALA A 10 17.80 -38.84 -19.66
N CYS A 11 17.49 -38.30 -18.48
CA CYS A 11 17.74 -38.96 -17.20
C CYS A 11 16.74 -40.10 -16.95
N ALA A 12 15.48 -39.93 -17.34
CA ALA A 12 14.46 -40.98 -17.27
C ALA A 12 14.83 -42.19 -18.13
N LYS A 13 15.27 -41.97 -19.39
CA LYS A 13 15.70 -43.04 -20.30
C LYS A 13 16.95 -43.76 -19.78
N ALA A 14 17.89 -43.02 -19.18
CA ALA A 14 19.10 -43.58 -18.60
C ALA A 14 18.91 -44.20 -17.21
N ARG A 15 17.69 -44.16 -16.65
CA ARG A 15 17.38 -44.56 -15.25
C ARG A 15 18.34 -43.92 -14.23
N ARG A 16 18.70 -42.65 -14.45
CA ARG A 16 19.57 -41.88 -13.55
C ARG A 16 18.78 -40.78 -12.83
N ARG A 17 19.27 -40.38 -11.65
CA ARG A 17 18.67 -39.28 -10.87
C ARG A 17 18.80 -37.97 -11.64
N CYS A 18 17.73 -37.18 -11.67
CA CYS A 18 17.67 -35.86 -12.30
C CYS A 18 17.56 -34.83 -11.17
N ASN A 19 18.41 -33.80 -11.17
CA ASN A 19 18.36 -32.73 -10.16
C ASN A 19 17.34 -31.63 -10.50
N LEU A 20 16.53 -31.83 -11.55
CA LEU A 20 15.43 -30.94 -11.95
C LEU A 20 15.83 -29.53 -12.42
N ALA A 21 17.12 -29.21 -12.47
CA ALA A 21 17.63 -28.00 -13.12
C ALA A 21 17.42 -28.05 -14.65
N ALA A 22 17.37 -26.89 -15.30
CA ALA A 22 17.22 -26.76 -16.75
C ALA A 22 18.39 -25.94 -17.34
N PRO A 23 19.39 -26.57 -18.00
CA PRO A 23 19.58 -28.02 -18.14
C PRO A 23 20.02 -28.69 -16.82
N CYS A 24 19.71 -29.98 -16.66
CA CYS A 24 20.11 -30.73 -15.46
C CYS A 24 21.60 -31.03 -15.49
N GLU A 25 22.25 -31.08 -14.32
CA GLU A 25 23.71 -31.12 -14.19
C GLU A 25 24.35 -32.30 -14.94
N ARG A 26 23.76 -33.50 -14.83
CA ARG A 26 24.21 -34.67 -15.59
C ARG A 26 24.14 -34.44 -17.10
N CYS A 27 23.04 -33.84 -17.59
CA CYS A 27 22.87 -33.56 -19.02
C CYS A 27 23.84 -32.47 -19.49
N CYS A 28 24.15 -31.50 -18.64
CA CYS A 28 25.16 -30.47 -18.89
C CYS A 28 26.57 -31.10 -19.01
N ILE A 29 26.98 -31.91 -18.03
CA ILE A 29 28.30 -32.56 -18.00
C ILE A 29 28.47 -33.53 -19.18
N LYS A 30 27.45 -34.33 -19.47
CA LYS A 30 27.49 -35.32 -20.56
C LYS A 30 27.13 -34.72 -21.92
N ARG A 31 26.87 -33.41 -21.99
CA ARG A 31 26.47 -32.66 -23.19
C ARG A 31 25.34 -33.36 -23.97
N ILE A 32 24.31 -33.81 -23.25
CA ILE A 32 23.12 -34.47 -23.82
C ILE A 32 21.92 -33.55 -23.69
N THR A 33 21.02 -33.56 -24.68
CA THR A 33 19.83 -32.69 -24.71
C THR A 33 18.92 -32.95 -23.51
N CYS A 34 18.79 -31.93 -22.65
CA CYS A 34 17.97 -31.99 -21.45
C CYS A 34 16.58 -31.41 -21.75
N ARG A 35 15.58 -32.27 -21.93
CA ARG A 35 14.19 -31.85 -22.19
C ARG A 35 13.26 -32.39 -21.14
N TYR A 36 12.43 -31.53 -20.56
CA TYR A 36 11.37 -31.96 -19.64
C TYR A 36 10.06 -32.11 -20.41
N VAL A 37 9.26 -33.12 -20.07
CA VAL A 37 7.97 -33.38 -20.76
C VAL A 37 6.98 -32.22 -20.54
N ASN A 38 7.18 -31.42 -19.49
CA ASN A 38 6.31 -30.31 -19.08
C ASN A 38 7.02 -28.95 -19.23
N GLU A 39 7.58 -28.64 -20.39
CA GLU A 39 8.08 -27.27 -20.67
C GLU A 39 6.90 -26.30 -20.86
N PRO A 40 6.78 -25.21 -20.08
CA PRO A 40 5.90 -24.11 -20.44
C PRO A 40 6.43 -23.45 -21.72
N ALA A 41 5.53 -23.14 -22.66
CA ALA A 41 5.88 -22.65 -23.99
C ALA A 41 6.84 -21.43 -23.91
N PRO A 42 8.05 -21.50 -24.50
CA PRO A 42 8.97 -20.38 -24.48
C PRO A 42 8.51 -19.28 -25.44
N ALA A 43 8.54 -18.04 -24.98
CA ALA A 43 8.35 -16.85 -25.80
C ALA A 43 9.64 -16.58 -26.60
N THR A 44 9.56 -16.60 -27.93
CA THR A 44 10.64 -16.15 -28.82
C THR A 44 10.13 -15.04 -29.74
N LEU A 45 10.75 -13.88 -29.61
CA LEU A 45 10.72 -12.78 -30.59
C LEU A 45 11.64 -13.16 -31.76
N SER A 46 11.11 -13.35 -32.99
CA SER A 46 11.60 -12.70 -34.23
C SER A 46 11.00 -13.28 -35.53
N SER A 47 10.51 -12.35 -36.37
CA SER A 47 10.50 -12.28 -37.85
C SER A 47 9.74 -13.31 -38.72
N SER A 48 8.50 -12.94 -39.06
CA SER A 48 7.83 -12.96 -40.40
C SER A 48 7.61 -14.30 -41.16
N PRO A 49 6.76 -14.34 -42.21
CA PRO A 49 5.36 -13.90 -42.28
C PRO A 49 4.46 -15.01 -42.90
N ILE A 50 3.31 -15.39 -42.31
CA ILE A 50 2.33 -16.23 -43.03
C ILE A 50 0.89 -15.80 -42.78
N LYS A 51 0.17 -15.61 -43.89
CA LYS A 51 -1.26 -15.29 -44.01
C LYS A 51 -2.15 -16.48 -43.62
N ALA A 52 -3.16 -16.13 -42.83
CA ALA A 52 -4.56 -16.60 -42.78
C ALA A 52 -4.91 -18.09 -42.92
N VAL A 53 -5.33 -18.69 -41.81
CA VAL A 53 -6.36 -19.74 -41.78
C VAL A 53 -7.50 -19.31 -40.84
N LYS A 54 -8.71 -19.70 -41.27
CA LYS A 54 -10.03 -19.17 -40.90
C LYS A 54 -10.43 -19.37 -39.43
N ARG A 55 -11.22 -18.38 -38.97
CA ARG A 55 -11.81 -18.19 -37.64
C ARG A 55 -12.63 -19.39 -37.14
N LEU A 56 -12.32 -19.86 -35.94
CA LEU A 56 -13.30 -20.33 -34.94
C LEU A 56 -13.59 -19.19 -33.95
N PRO A 57 -14.73 -19.19 -33.22
CA PRO A 57 -15.41 -17.99 -32.77
C PRO A 57 -14.60 -17.26 -31.70
N LYS A 58 -14.58 -15.93 -31.80
CA LYS A 58 -14.11 -15.03 -30.76
C LYS A 58 -14.70 -15.48 -29.42
N LEU A 59 -13.86 -16.00 -28.51
CA LEU A 59 -14.14 -15.83 -27.10
C LEU A 59 -14.10 -14.32 -26.90
N LYS A 60 -15.29 -13.70 -26.78
CA LYS A 60 -15.41 -12.28 -26.47
C LYS A 60 -14.69 -12.10 -25.13
N GLY A 61 -13.51 -11.49 -25.17
CA GLY A 61 -12.96 -10.81 -24.00
C GLY A 61 -14.05 -9.91 -23.42
N PRO A 62 -14.01 -9.58 -22.12
CA PRO A 62 -15.07 -8.79 -21.50
C PRO A 62 -15.17 -7.44 -22.24
N GLN A 63 -16.15 -7.33 -23.14
CA GLN A 63 -16.45 -6.18 -24.00
C GLN A 63 -17.14 -5.08 -23.20
N ASN A 64 -16.78 -4.91 -21.93
CA ASN A 64 -17.55 -4.10 -21.02
C ASN A 64 -16.65 -3.38 -20.02
N ILE A 65 -15.63 -2.70 -20.56
CA ILE A 65 -14.87 -1.64 -19.85
C ILE A 65 -15.81 -0.48 -19.47
N GLN A 66 -16.94 -0.31 -20.18
CA GLN A 66 -17.99 0.66 -19.83
C GLN A 66 -18.76 0.32 -18.54
N SER A 67 -18.67 -0.92 -18.02
CA SER A 67 -19.36 -1.33 -16.79
C SER A 67 -18.64 -0.97 -15.50
N LEU A 68 -17.32 -0.71 -15.56
CA LEU A 68 -16.53 -0.31 -14.38
C LEU A 68 -16.89 1.12 -13.95
N SER A 69 -17.29 1.95 -14.91
CA SER A 69 -17.71 3.34 -14.74
C SER A 69 -19.01 3.52 -13.93
N ARG A 70 -19.90 2.52 -13.89
CA ARG A 70 -21.17 2.62 -13.15
C ARG A 70 -21.04 2.29 -11.66
N LEU A 71 -19.97 1.62 -11.23
CA LEU A 71 -19.80 1.24 -9.82
C LEU A 71 -19.48 2.43 -8.90
N VAL A 72 -18.90 3.51 -9.43
CA VAL A 72 -18.52 4.69 -8.63
C VAL A 72 -19.75 5.50 -8.19
N ILE A 73 -20.86 5.41 -8.93
CA ILE A 73 -22.11 6.13 -8.61
C ILE A 73 -22.89 5.43 -7.47
N GLY A 74 -22.57 4.17 -7.14
CA GLY A 74 -23.35 3.34 -6.21
C GLY A 74 -22.81 3.19 -4.78
N GLY A 75 -21.74 3.89 -4.40
CA GLY A 75 -21.17 3.77 -3.05
C GLY A 75 -20.59 2.38 -2.71
N ALA A 76 -20.39 1.51 -3.70
CA ALA A 76 -19.74 0.21 -3.53
C ALA A 76 -18.22 0.38 -3.65
N LEU A 77 -17.47 0.07 -2.58
CA LEU A 77 -16.01 -0.09 -2.69
C LEU A 77 -15.73 -1.25 -3.66
N ASP A 78 -14.72 -1.13 -4.52
CA ASP A 78 -14.30 -2.19 -5.44
C ASP A 78 -13.85 -3.43 -4.66
N THR A 79 -14.81 -4.30 -4.40
CA THR A 79 -14.69 -5.50 -3.60
C THR A 79 -13.70 -6.48 -4.22
N HIS A 80 -13.55 -6.47 -5.54
CA HIS A 80 -12.69 -7.43 -6.26
C HIS A 80 -11.20 -7.12 -6.06
N LEU A 81 -10.81 -5.85 -6.20
CA LEU A 81 -9.42 -5.43 -5.95
C LEU A 81 -9.07 -5.52 -4.46
N GLN A 82 -9.98 -5.14 -3.57
CA GLN A 82 -9.81 -5.33 -2.13
C GLN A 82 -9.63 -6.80 -1.75
N MET A 83 -10.42 -7.71 -2.33
CA MET A 83 -10.29 -9.15 -2.07
C MET A 83 -9.00 -9.74 -2.64
N PHE A 84 -8.55 -9.28 -3.82
CA PHE A 84 -7.28 -9.70 -4.41
C PHE A 84 -6.08 -9.29 -3.53
N ILE A 85 -6.01 -8.02 -3.11
CA ILE A 85 -4.92 -7.55 -2.26
C ILE A 85 -5.01 -8.20 -0.85
N ARG A 86 -6.23 -8.45 -0.31
CA ARG A 86 -6.47 -9.22 0.94
C ARG A 86 -5.98 -10.67 0.86
N GLY A 87 -6.01 -11.27 -0.33
CA GLY A 87 -5.41 -12.58 -0.56
C GLY A 87 -3.88 -12.55 -0.48
N VAL A 88 -3.27 -11.46 -0.94
CA VAL A 88 -1.81 -11.30 -1.01
C VAL A 88 -1.17 -10.95 0.34
N LEU A 89 -1.82 -10.14 1.19
CA LEU A 89 -1.23 -9.66 2.47
C LEU A 89 -1.67 -10.46 3.72
N ARG A 90 -2.37 -11.59 3.56
CA ARG A 90 -2.95 -12.33 4.69
C ARG A 90 -1.92 -12.85 5.71
N ASP A 91 -0.65 -12.93 5.34
CA ASP A 91 0.36 -13.65 6.12
C ASP A 91 1.12 -12.82 7.18
N GLY A 92 0.67 -11.62 7.55
CA GLY A 92 1.00 -11.00 8.85
C GLY A 92 2.48 -10.87 9.26
N LEU A 93 3.42 -11.01 8.32
CA LEU A 93 4.87 -11.13 8.58
C LEU A 93 5.65 -9.82 8.39
N TYR A 94 4.96 -8.72 8.11
CA TYR A 94 5.58 -7.40 8.15
C TYR A 94 5.61 -6.93 9.61
N GLN A 95 6.67 -7.30 10.31
CA GLN A 95 7.15 -6.51 11.43
C GLN A 95 7.79 -5.28 10.80
N GLY A 96 7.11 -4.13 10.88
CA GLY A 96 7.77 -2.86 10.64
C GLY A 96 9.08 -2.87 11.42
N SER A 97 10.15 -2.34 10.83
CA SER A 97 11.49 -2.28 11.44
C SER A 97 12.26 -3.61 11.45
N ARG A 98 12.78 -4.07 10.30
CA ARG A 98 13.94 -5.00 10.34
C ARG A 98 15.23 -4.19 10.59
N PRO A 99 16.13 -4.62 11.51
CA PRO A 99 17.46 -4.03 11.65
C PRO A 99 18.25 -4.15 10.33
N PRO A 100 19.32 -3.35 10.12
CA PRO A 100 20.20 -3.54 8.97
C PRO A 100 20.72 -4.99 8.98
N LEU A 101 20.68 -5.66 7.83
CA LEU A 101 21.17 -7.03 7.70
C LEU A 101 22.64 -7.06 8.13
N THR A 102 22.92 -7.80 9.20
CA THR A 102 24.29 -8.07 9.64
C THR A 102 24.92 -9.13 8.73
N GLN A 103 26.24 -9.18 8.63
CA GLN A 103 26.93 -10.24 7.87
C GLN A 103 26.53 -11.66 8.34
N SER A 104 26.12 -11.80 9.62
CA SER A 104 25.59 -13.03 10.21
C SER A 104 24.22 -13.45 9.66
N ASP A 105 23.36 -12.49 9.27
CA ASP A 105 22.05 -12.79 8.68
C ASP A 105 22.17 -13.37 7.27
N VAL A 106 23.24 -13.00 6.55
CA VAL A 106 23.59 -13.52 5.22
C VAL A 106 24.08 -14.97 5.30
N SER A 107 24.82 -15.34 6.36
CA SER A 107 25.25 -16.72 6.60
C SER A 107 24.11 -17.65 7.05
N CYS A 108 23.13 -17.16 7.82
CA CYS A 108 21.98 -17.98 8.23
C CYS A 108 21.10 -18.40 7.03
N LEU A 109 21.06 -17.59 5.96
CA LEU A 109 20.39 -17.93 4.70
C LEU A 109 21.15 -19.01 3.90
N GLN A 110 22.44 -19.19 4.15
CA GLN A 110 23.27 -20.23 3.51
C GLN A 110 23.20 -21.58 4.25
N ASP A 111 22.93 -21.56 5.56
CA ASP A 111 22.95 -22.75 6.43
C ASP A 111 21.59 -23.42 6.67
N LEU A 112 20.53 -23.05 5.95
CA LEU A 112 19.28 -23.82 5.90
C LEU A 112 19.45 -25.12 5.08
N SER A 113 20.41 -25.93 5.49
CA SER A 113 20.53 -27.34 5.13
C SER A 113 19.53 -28.13 5.97
N ILE A 114 18.40 -28.45 5.33
CA ILE A 114 17.25 -29.13 5.91
C ILE A 114 17.65 -30.51 6.43
N SER A 115 17.75 -30.67 7.76
CA SER A 115 17.73 -31.98 8.41
C SER A 115 16.26 -32.40 8.60
N HIS A 116 15.76 -33.23 7.68
CA HIS A 116 14.42 -33.80 7.73
C HIS A 116 14.36 -34.95 8.76
N LYS A 117 13.55 -34.81 9.82
CA LYS A 117 12.84 -35.96 10.40
C LYS A 117 11.39 -35.94 9.91
N SER A 118 11.01 -37.07 9.32
CA SER A 118 9.75 -37.31 8.62
C SER A 118 8.58 -37.46 9.60
N TYR A 119 7.50 -36.70 9.39
CA TYR A 119 6.14 -37.20 9.61
C TYR A 119 5.16 -36.55 8.63
N ASP A 120 4.50 -37.43 7.88
CA ASP A 120 3.16 -37.39 7.31
C ASP A 120 2.70 -36.25 6.38
N SER A 121 1.62 -36.55 5.67
CA SER A 121 1.37 -36.24 4.27
C SER A 121 0.57 -34.96 4.04
N GLY A 122 1.17 -34.04 3.29
CA GLY A 122 0.55 -32.83 2.75
C GLY A 122 1.64 -31.85 2.32
N ILE A 123 1.70 -31.47 1.04
CA ILE A 123 2.58 -30.37 0.64
C ILE A 123 1.95 -29.09 1.19
N GLN A 124 2.31 -28.69 2.41
CA GLN A 124 2.11 -27.32 2.86
C GLN A 124 3.20 -26.47 2.22
N ILE A 125 2.85 -25.78 1.13
CA ILE A 125 3.69 -24.73 0.57
C ILE A 125 3.58 -23.53 1.52
N PHE A 126 4.35 -23.53 2.60
CA PHE A 126 4.61 -22.30 3.36
C PHE A 126 5.76 -21.57 2.72
N ASN A 127 5.43 -20.71 1.76
CA ASN A 127 6.32 -19.60 1.43
C ASN A 127 5.45 -18.43 1.00
N PRO A 128 4.94 -17.60 1.93
CA PRO A 128 4.46 -16.29 1.53
C PRO A 128 5.64 -15.57 0.90
N ILE A 129 5.55 -15.33 -0.41
CA ILE A 129 6.47 -14.42 -1.08
C ILE A 129 6.36 -13.10 -0.33
N ARG A 130 7.39 -12.73 0.43
CA ARG A 130 7.47 -11.43 1.09
C ARG A 130 7.64 -10.39 0.00
N LEU A 131 6.54 -9.75 -0.37
CA LEU A 131 6.47 -8.75 -1.44
C LEU A 131 6.90 -7.38 -0.91
N GLU A 132 8.17 -7.28 -0.51
CA GLU A 132 8.79 -6.05 -0.03
C GLU A 132 9.70 -5.47 -1.13
N ILE A 133 9.49 -4.20 -1.47
CA ILE A 133 10.34 -3.47 -2.41
C ILE A 133 11.21 -2.50 -1.61
N VAL A 134 12.54 -2.65 -1.73
CA VAL A 134 13.49 -1.65 -1.24
C VAL A 134 13.39 -0.43 -2.16
N ARG A 135 13.10 0.73 -1.59
CA ARG A 135 13.10 2.01 -2.31
C ARG A 135 14.07 2.98 -1.64
N VAL A 136 14.85 3.68 -2.46
CA VAL A 136 15.74 4.76 -2.03
C VAL A 136 15.24 6.03 -2.70
N PHE A 137 14.83 7.01 -1.90
CA PHE A 137 14.48 8.33 -2.43
C PHE A 137 15.76 9.12 -2.70
N ASN A 138 15.81 9.83 -3.83
CA ASN A 138 16.80 10.87 -3.99
C ASN A 138 16.55 12.01 -2.97
N GLN A 139 17.57 12.82 -2.69
CA GLN A 139 17.47 13.86 -1.68
C GLN A 139 16.38 14.89 -2.00
N SER A 140 16.26 15.35 -3.24
CA SER A 140 15.28 16.39 -3.59
C SER A 140 13.82 15.93 -3.45
N THR A 141 13.52 14.69 -3.83
CA THR A 141 12.22 14.03 -3.60
C THR A 141 11.93 13.91 -2.11
N LEU A 142 12.90 13.45 -1.32
CA LEU A 142 12.73 13.29 0.13
C LEU A 142 12.44 14.65 0.81
N HIS A 143 13.20 15.69 0.47
CA HIS A 143 12.96 17.05 0.97
C HIS A 143 11.57 17.57 0.59
N ARG A 144 11.13 17.32 -0.65
CA ARG A 144 9.80 17.72 -1.10
C ARG A 144 8.69 17.01 -0.30
N LEU A 145 8.81 15.70 -0.10
CA LEU A 145 7.85 14.92 0.70
C LEU A 145 7.76 15.44 2.15
N ILE A 146 8.91 15.70 2.77
CA ILE A 146 8.98 16.27 4.12
C ILE A 146 8.27 17.62 4.18
N ASN A 147 8.54 18.51 3.23
CA ASN A 147 7.91 19.84 3.18
C ASN A 147 6.38 19.75 3.02
N ILE A 148 5.89 18.83 2.17
CA ILE A 148 4.45 18.60 2.01
C ILE A 148 3.86 18.10 3.33
N LEU A 149 4.42 17.04 3.92
CA LEU A 149 3.91 16.45 5.16
C LEU A 149 3.90 17.45 6.33
N ARG A 150 4.97 18.24 6.49
CA ARG A 150 5.10 19.28 7.53
C ARG A 150 4.02 20.36 7.46
N SER A 151 3.41 20.58 6.29
CA SER A 151 2.32 21.57 6.17
C SER A 151 1.00 21.11 6.78
N PHE A 152 0.77 19.79 6.90
CA PHE A 152 -0.54 19.25 7.26
C PHE A 152 -1.01 19.61 8.68
N PRO A 153 -0.16 19.61 9.73
CA PRO A 153 -0.61 20.02 11.05
C PRO A 153 -1.10 21.48 11.10
N VAL A 154 -0.42 22.38 10.39
CA VAL A 154 -0.79 23.79 10.32
C VAL A 154 -2.09 23.96 9.52
N GLU A 155 -2.20 23.30 8.37
CA GLU A 155 -3.43 23.30 7.56
C GLU A 155 -4.63 22.79 8.36
N PHE A 156 -4.44 21.72 9.15
CA PHE A 156 -5.49 21.17 9.98
C PHE A 156 -5.90 22.10 11.12
N ALA A 157 -4.94 22.79 11.75
CA ALA A 157 -5.22 23.76 12.80
C ALA A 157 -6.02 24.97 12.27
N GLU A 158 -5.66 25.47 11.09
CA GLU A 158 -6.29 26.65 10.49
C GLU A 158 -7.66 26.36 9.87
N ARG A 159 -7.79 25.24 9.16
CA ARG A 159 -8.92 24.97 8.26
C ARG A 159 -9.71 23.73 8.61
N GLY A 160 -9.24 22.91 9.55
CA GLY A 160 -9.87 21.62 9.88
C GLY A 160 -9.76 20.58 8.78
N THR A 161 -8.87 20.76 7.81
CA THR A 161 -8.69 19.84 6.68
C THR A 161 -7.22 19.61 6.37
N THR A 162 -6.94 18.44 5.78
CA THR A 162 -5.67 18.08 5.17
C THR A 162 -5.94 17.30 3.88
N PRO A 163 -4.91 16.98 3.08
CA PRO A 163 -5.08 16.10 1.93
C PRO A 163 -5.66 14.72 2.23
N PHE A 164 -5.74 14.28 3.49
CA PHE A 164 -6.32 13.00 3.90
C PHE A 164 -7.44 13.09 4.95
N ILE A 165 -7.80 14.30 5.40
CA ILE A 165 -8.93 14.57 6.31
C ILE A 165 -9.81 15.64 5.68
N HIS A 166 -10.99 15.24 5.22
CA HIS A 166 -11.95 16.17 4.60
C HIS A 166 -12.70 16.94 5.69
N PRO A 167 -13.03 18.24 5.51
CA PRO A 167 -13.73 19.02 6.54
C PRO A 167 -15.09 18.40 6.93
N GLU A 168 -15.84 17.90 5.94
CA GLU A 168 -17.19 17.35 6.15
C GLU A 168 -17.24 15.92 6.73
N ILE A 169 -16.11 15.24 6.96
CA ILE A 169 -16.14 13.82 7.38
C ILE A 169 -16.74 13.60 8.78
N TYR A 170 -16.60 14.59 9.67
CA TYR A 170 -17.12 14.55 11.05
C TYR A 170 -18.30 15.50 11.28
N GLY A 171 -18.62 16.36 10.30
CA GLY A 171 -19.59 17.43 10.46
C GLY A 171 -19.31 18.28 11.70
N ALA A 172 -20.37 18.66 12.42
CA ALA A 172 -20.26 19.50 13.61
C ALA A 172 -19.65 18.79 14.84
N ASN A 173 -19.67 17.45 14.89
CA ASN A 173 -19.32 16.68 16.07
C ASN A 173 -17.99 15.94 15.87
N LEU A 174 -16.90 16.57 16.27
CA LEU A 174 -15.58 15.94 16.19
C LEU A 174 -15.46 14.79 17.20
N PRO A 175 -14.97 13.60 16.78
CA PRO A 175 -14.60 12.54 17.72
C PRO A 175 -13.46 12.99 18.66
N SER A 176 -13.41 12.42 19.87
CA SER A 176 -12.36 12.75 20.86
C SER A 176 -10.92 12.66 20.30
N PRO A 177 -10.52 11.63 19.53
CA PRO A 177 -9.18 11.60 18.93
C PRO A 177 -8.88 12.80 18.02
N ILE A 178 -9.90 13.29 17.31
CA ILE A 178 -9.79 14.40 16.36
C ILE A 178 -9.77 15.75 17.10
N GLN A 179 -10.49 15.87 18.21
CA GLN A 179 -10.39 17.05 19.09
C GLN A 179 -8.98 17.14 19.69
N ASP A 180 -8.48 16.03 20.26
CA ASP A 180 -7.15 15.97 20.89
C ASP A 180 -6.04 16.40 19.91
N ILE A 181 -6.08 15.88 18.67
CA ILE A 181 -5.07 16.24 17.68
C ILE A 181 -5.23 17.67 17.15
N ARG A 182 -6.45 18.20 17.07
CA ARG A 182 -6.68 19.59 16.67
C ARG A 182 -6.01 20.55 17.66
N ASP A 183 -6.14 20.30 18.95
CA ASP A 183 -5.52 21.12 19.99
C ASP A 183 -3.99 21.04 19.94
N ILE A 184 -3.43 19.85 19.66
CA ILE A 184 -2.00 19.65 19.45
C ILE A 184 -1.50 20.41 18.21
N CYS A 185 -2.20 20.28 17.08
CA CYS A 185 -1.88 20.99 15.85
C CYS A 185 -1.93 22.51 16.04
N TYR A 186 -2.93 23.02 16.77
CA TYR A 186 -3.01 24.43 17.13
C TYR A 186 -1.82 24.87 17.99
N SER A 187 -1.54 24.14 19.07
CA SER A 187 -0.38 24.39 19.95
C SER A 187 0.95 24.38 19.19
N TYR A 188 1.08 23.46 18.22
CA TYR A 188 2.22 23.38 17.31
C TYR A 188 2.32 24.61 16.40
N SER A 189 1.22 25.01 15.76
CA SER A 189 1.18 26.17 14.85
C SER A 189 1.56 27.48 15.55
N VAL A 190 1.14 27.66 16.81
CA VAL A 190 1.46 28.84 17.62
C VAL A 190 2.86 28.76 18.23
N GLY A 191 3.33 27.54 18.55
CA GLY A 191 4.62 27.28 19.18
C GLY A 191 5.84 27.48 18.28
N GLY A 192 5.68 27.42 16.96
CA GLY A 192 6.78 27.52 16.00
C GLY A 192 7.80 26.37 16.11
N GLN A 193 9.02 26.61 15.59
CA GLN A 193 10.11 25.61 15.52
C GLN A 193 10.71 25.22 16.89
N TYR A 194 10.34 25.91 17.97
CA TYR A 194 10.76 25.55 19.33
C TYR A 194 9.63 24.78 20.04
N LEU A 195 9.47 23.51 19.66
CA LEU A 195 8.79 22.56 20.54
C LEU A 195 9.69 22.35 21.76
N ALA A 196 9.45 23.13 22.82
CA ALA A 196 10.11 22.90 24.10
C ALA A 196 9.99 21.41 24.49
N SER A 197 11.04 20.84 25.08
CA SER A 197 11.13 19.39 25.36
C SER A 197 9.89 18.82 26.07
N ASN A 198 9.29 19.60 26.97
CA ASN A 198 8.04 19.26 27.65
C ASN A 198 6.83 19.08 26.71
N ARG A 199 6.74 19.83 25.61
CA ARG A 199 5.69 19.69 24.59
C ARG A 199 5.88 18.41 23.78
N LEU A 200 7.13 18.02 23.50
CA LEU A 200 7.44 16.76 22.82
C LEU A 200 7.09 15.55 23.71
N ASP A 201 7.36 15.62 25.01
CA ASP A 201 6.97 14.55 25.94
C ASP A 201 5.44 14.44 26.05
N ALA A 202 4.73 15.57 26.11
CA ALA A 202 3.27 15.58 26.09
C ALA A 202 2.70 15.01 24.77
N LEU A 203 3.35 15.29 23.63
CA LEU A 203 3.00 14.71 22.33
C LEU A 203 3.19 13.19 22.34
N ARG A 204 4.34 12.69 22.80
CA ARG A 204 4.63 11.24 22.91
C ARG A 204 3.60 10.52 23.79
N LEU A 205 3.27 11.09 24.95
CA LEU A 205 2.25 10.54 25.85
C LEU A 205 0.87 10.51 25.19
N THR A 206 0.52 11.55 24.44
CA THR A 206 -0.74 11.60 23.68
C THR A 206 -0.77 10.55 22.57
N ILE A 207 0.30 10.38 21.80
CA ILE A 207 0.40 9.34 20.77
C ILE A 207 0.16 7.96 21.39
N ARG A 208 0.85 7.63 22.49
CA ARG A 208 0.66 6.34 23.18
C ARG A 208 -0.73 6.16 23.78
N ARG A 209 -1.37 7.25 24.21
CA ARG A 209 -2.77 7.22 24.67
C ARG A 209 -3.71 6.91 23.49
N LEU A 210 -3.55 7.60 22.36
CA LEU A 210 -4.33 7.39 21.14
C LEU A 210 -4.13 5.98 20.55
N LEU A 211 -2.90 5.47 20.54
CA LEU A 211 -2.60 4.10 20.10
C LEU A 211 -3.30 3.07 20.99
N ARG A 212 -3.24 3.24 22.31
CA ARG A 212 -3.97 2.37 23.26
C ARG A 212 -5.49 2.45 23.12
N SER A 213 -6.06 3.64 22.91
CA SER A 213 -7.51 3.79 22.70
C SER A 213 -7.95 3.23 21.35
N SER A 214 -7.13 3.33 20.30
CA SER A 214 -7.42 2.77 18.98
C SER A 214 -7.62 1.25 19.00
N LYS A 215 -6.96 0.54 19.93
CA LYS A 215 -7.13 -0.92 20.13
C LYS A 215 -8.52 -1.28 20.68
N ARG A 216 -9.22 -0.31 21.27
CA ARG A 216 -10.55 -0.45 21.86
C ARG A 216 -11.65 0.20 21.01
N ALA A 217 -11.31 0.71 19.82
CA ALA A 217 -12.28 1.32 18.93
C ALA A 217 -13.41 0.33 18.63
N SER A 218 -14.64 0.77 18.89
CA SER A 218 -15.86 -0.03 18.79
C SER A 218 -16.42 -0.08 17.37
N SER A 219 -16.02 0.87 16.52
CA SER A 219 -16.52 1.03 15.17
C SER A 219 -15.42 1.35 14.15
N PHE A 220 -15.72 1.10 12.88
CA PHE A 220 -14.80 1.40 11.79
C PHE A 220 -14.53 2.92 11.62
N PRO A 221 -15.54 3.82 11.70
CA PRO A 221 -15.30 5.27 11.71
C PRO A 221 -14.44 5.73 12.89
N GLU A 222 -14.62 5.13 14.08
CA GLU A 222 -13.78 5.44 15.23
C GLU A 222 -12.32 5.00 15.01
N THR A 223 -12.11 3.85 14.35
CA THR A 223 -10.77 3.40 13.96
C THR A 223 -10.12 4.38 12.98
N LEU A 224 -10.88 4.91 12.02
CA LEU A 224 -10.41 5.93 11.07
C LEU A 224 -10.01 7.22 11.80
N ALA A 225 -10.82 7.68 12.75
CA ALA A 225 -10.54 8.87 13.54
C ALA A 225 -9.23 8.75 14.33
N HIS A 226 -8.98 7.59 14.94
CA HIS A 226 -7.71 7.33 15.61
C HIS A 226 -6.53 7.34 14.63
N ALA A 227 -6.67 6.68 13.47
CA ALA A 227 -5.59 6.65 12.48
C ALA A 227 -5.24 8.05 11.97
N GLN A 228 -6.25 8.86 11.64
CA GLN A 228 -6.04 10.25 11.21
C GLN A 228 -5.34 11.09 12.28
N ALA A 229 -5.79 10.99 13.54
CA ALA A 229 -5.19 11.71 14.66
C ALA A 229 -3.74 11.29 14.92
N ILE A 230 -3.46 9.97 14.94
CA ILE A 230 -2.12 9.45 15.13
C ILE A 230 -1.20 9.86 13.98
N SER A 231 -1.68 9.87 12.73
CA SER A 231 -0.90 10.32 11.58
C SER A 231 -0.44 11.76 11.71
N LEU A 232 -1.35 12.67 12.05
CA LEU A 232 -1.00 14.08 12.29
C LEU A 232 -0.01 14.24 13.45
N ALA A 233 -0.21 13.52 14.55
CA ALA A 233 0.68 13.58 15.70
C ALA A 233 2.09 13.07 15.36
N GLN A 234 2.17 11.98 14.58
CA GLN A 234 3.42 11.40 14.12
C GLN A 234 4.11 12.27 13.06
N ILE A 235 3.38 13.01 12.23
CA ILE A 235 3.99 14.01 11.33
C ILE A 235 4.79 15.03 12.14
N ILE A 236 4.20 15.58 13.21
CA ILE A 236 4.89 16.53 14.09
C ILE A 236 6.11 15.86 14.75
N ARG A 237 5.92 14.69 15.39
CA ARG A 237 6.99 14.02 16.13
C ARG A 237 8.16 13.60 15.23
N LEU A 238 7.88 12.95 14.09
CA LEU A 238 8.91 12.31 13.27
C LEU A 238 9.66 13.29 12.37
N LEU A 239 9.05 14.44 12.05
CA LEU A 239 9.66 15.41 11.12
C LEU A 239 10.21 16.65 11.83
N GLU A 240 9.83 16.96 13.07
CA GLU A 240 10.38 18.12 13.81
C GLU A 240 11.40 17.74 14.88
N CYS A 241 11.48 16.46 15.26
CA CYS A 241 12.35 15.99 16.33
C CYS A 241 13.65 15.40 15.77
N ASP A 242 14.79 16.09 15.97
CA ASP A 242 16.12 15.61 15.57
C ASP A 242 16.69 14.50 16.48
N SER A 243 16.04 14.21 17.63
CA SER A 243 16.57 13.21 18.57
C SER A 243 16.22 11.79 18.15
N CYS A 244 17.20 10.88 18.18
CA CYS A 244 17.02 9.43 18.07
C CYS A 244 16.03 8.95 19.13
N ASP A 245 14.75 8.86 18.75
CA ASP A 245 13.66 8.42 19.60
C ASP A 245 13.53 6.91 19.43
N ASP A 246 14.16 6.15 20.33
CA ASP A 246 14.13 4.68 20.30
C ASP A 246 12.69 4.14 20.40
N ASP A 247 11.79 4.88 21.07
CA ASP A 247 10.37 4.52 21.18
C ASP A 247 9.57 4.80 19.90
N ALA A 248 10.11 5.58 18.95
CA ALA A 248 9.40 5.94 17.72
C ALA A 248 9.17 4.74 16.80
N GLU A 249 10.09 3.77 16.77
CA GLU A 249 9.90 2.55 15.97
C GLU A 249 8.72 1.72 16.49
N CYS A 250 8.62 1.55 17.81
CA CYS A 250 7.53 0.79 18.42
C CYS A 250 6.18 1.47 18.14
N ASP A 251 6.09 2.79 18.33
CA ASP A 251 4.86 3.54 18.04
C ASP A 251 4.52 3.52 16.53
N ASN A 252 5.52 3.51 15.65
CA ASN A 252 5.36 3.39 14.19
C ASN A 252 4.85 2.00 13.77
N GLU A 253 5.31 0.94 14.43
CA GLU A 253 4.79 -0.42 14.24
C GLU A 253 3.31 -0.50 14.65
N GLU A 254 2.94 0.12 15.77
CA GLU A 254 1.54 0.17 16.18
C GLU A 254 0.67 1.00 15.22
N MET A 255 1.18 2.14 14.72
CA MET A 255 0.52 2.96 13.70
C MET A 255 0.35 2.18 12.38
N TRP A 256 1.36 1.42 11.98
CA TRP A 256 1.28 0.55 10.80
C TRP A 256 0.22 -0.53 11.00
N ALA A 257 0.21 -1.19 12.16
CA ALA A 257 -0.79 -2.23 12.48
C ALA A 257 -2.22 -1.66 12.49
N LEU A 258 -2.41 -0.43 12.97
CA LEU A 258 -3.69 0.28 12.90
C LEU A 258 -4.10 0.55 11.45
N THR A 259 -3.16 0.99 10.61
CA THR A 259 -3.40 1.24 9.18
C THR A 259 -3.75 -0.06 8.43
N HIS A 260 -3.07 -1.15 8.78
CA HIS A 260 -3.37 -2.47 8.25
C HIS A 260 -4.76 -2.94 8.68
N ARG A 261 -5.16 -2.68 9.92
CA ARG A 261 -6.52 -2.96 10.41
C ARG A 261 -7.58 -2.19 9.63
N LEU A 262 -7.35 -0.90 9.34
CA LEU A 262 -8.26 -0.11 8.50
C LEU A 262 -8.46 -0.76 7.13
N TRP A 263 -7.38 -1.24 6.52
CA TRP A 263 -7.47 -1.91 5.23
C TRP A 263 -8.14 -3.31 5.32
N GLN A 264 -7.74 -4.13 6.30
CA GLN A 264 -8.29 -5.48 6.50
C GLN A 264 -9.76 -5.50 6.89
N HIS A 265 -10.23 -4.46 7.59
CA HIS A 265 -11.61 -4.34 8.05
C HIS A 265 -12.42 -3.29 7.28
N ALA A 266 -11.86 -2.72 6.20
CA ALA A 266 -12.60 -1.85 5.31
C ALA A 266 -13.93 -2.51 4.91
N PRO A 267 -15.07 -1.83 5.12
CA PRO A 267 -16.38 -2.39 4.86
C PRO A 267 -16.55 -2.64 3.37
N ILE A 268 -17.04 -3.82 3.02
CA ILE A 268 -17.34 -4.20 1.64
C ILE A 268 -18.58 -3.44 1.15
N GLN A 269 -19.49 -3.13 2.07
CA GLN A 269 -20.71 -2.36 1.83
C GLN A 269 -20.84 -1.28 2.90
N LEU A 270 -21.09 -0.05 2.48
CA LEU A 270 -21.38 1.05 3.38
C LEU A 270 -22.89 1.10 3.73
N PRO A 271 -23.26 1.73 4.86
CA PRO A 271 -24.66 1.90 5.22
C PRO A 271 -25.43 2.59 4.09
N ARG A 272 -26.59 2.03 3.72
CA ARG A 272 -27.48 2.59 2.68
C ARG A 272 -28.08 3.95 3.06
N THR A 273 -27.89 4.37 4.30
CA THR A 273 -28.31 5.68 4.81
C THR A 273 -27.40 6.81 4.33
N LEU A 274 -26.19 6.49 3.86
CA LEU A 274 -25.28 7.49 3.30
C LEU A 274 -25.70 7.84 1.88
N SER A 275 -25.64 9.11 1.54
CA SER A 275 -25.74 9.54 0.14
C SER A 275 -24.52 9.06 -0.67
N PRO A 276 -24.60 9.01 -2.02
CA PRO A 276 -23.46 8.65 -2.86
C PRO A 276 -22.21 9.49 -2.57
N TRP A 277 -22.37 10.81 -2.35
CA TRP A 277 -21.26 11.68 -2.00
C TRP A 277 -20.67 11.33 -0.63
N GLN A 278 -21.51 11.15 0.40
CA GLN A 278 -21.04 10.77 1.74
C GLN A 278 -20.31 9.42 1.75
N ALA A 279 -20.82 8.44 0.99
CA ALA A 279 -20.19 7.12 0.85
C ALA A 279 -18.83 7.21 0.13
N TRP A 280 -18.76 8.01 -0.93
CA TRP A 280 -17.49 8.29 -1.63
C TRP A 280 -16.50 9.00 -0.71
N LEU A 281 -16.93 10.06 -0.03
CA LEU A 281 -16.13 10.87 0.87
C LEU A 281 -15.55 10.05 2.01
N PHE A 282 -16.37 9.23 2.65
CA PHE A 282 -15.93 8.31 3.69
C PHE A 282 -14.86 7.34 3.17
N SER A 283 -15.13 6.72 2.02
CA SER A 283 -14.19 5.78 1.40
C SER A 283 -12.88 6.45 1.01
N GLU A 284 -12.93 7.69 0.54
CA GLU A 284 -11.75 8.45 0.14
C GLU A 284 -10.93 8.88 1.36
N ASN A 285 -11.56 9.31 2.45
CA ASN A 285 -10.86 9.56 3.72
C ASN A 285 -10.09 8.32 4.20
N VAL A 286 -10.69 7.12 4.11
CA VAL A 286 -10.00 5.87 4.44
C VAL A 286 -8.79 5.64 3.54
N ARG A 287 -8.96 5.73 2.21
CA ARG A 287 -7.88 5.51 1.25
C ARG A 287 -6.73 6.51 1.43
N ARG A 288 -7.05 7.80 1.47
CA ARG A 288 -6.04 8.87 1.63
C ARG A 288 -5.33 8.78 2.97
N THR A 289 -6.03 8.40 4.04
CA THR A 289 -5.40 8.17 5.35
C THR A 289 -4.40 7.03 5.27
N ILE A 290 -4.78 5.88 4.70
CA ILE A 290 -3.86 4.74 4.53
C ILE A 290 -2.63 5.15 3.72
N VAL A 291 -2.82 5.87 2.61
CA VAL A 291 -1.71 6.33 1.78
C VAL A 291 -0.80 7.30 2.56
N ALA A 292 -1.37 8.32 3.21
CA ALA A 292 -0.61 9.29 3.99
C ALA A 292 0.19 8.64 5.13
N CYS A 293 -0.41 7.70 5.88
CA CYS A 293 0.28 6.92 6.92
C CYS A 293 1.53 6.22 6.36
N ASN A 294 1.36 5.51 5.25
CA ASN A 294 2.43 4.72 4.66
C ASN A 294 3.54 5.59 4.05
N ILE A 295 3.18 6.72 3.44
CA ILE A 295 4.15 7.70 2.94
C ILE A 295 4.97 8.28 4.11
N LEU A 296 4.32 8.64 5.22
CA LEU A 296 5.02 9.14 6.42
C LEU A 296 6.04 8.11 6.95
N LEU A 297 5.61 6.85 7.14
CA LEU A 297 6.47 5.77 7.62
C LEU A 297 7.67 5.53 6.67
N ALA A 298 7.43 5.64 5.36
CA ALA A 298 8.46 5.49 4.35
C ALA A 298 9.47 6.66 4.35
N VAL A 299 8.99 7.90 4.50
CA VAL A 299 9.83 9.09 4.63
C VAL A 299 10.71 8.99 5.87
N TYR A 300 10.13 8.66 7.02
CA TYR A 300 10.88 8.52 8.27
C TYR A 300 11.91 7.38 8.21
N SER A 301 11.53 6.21 7.67
CA SER A 301 12.48 5.10 7.47
C SER A 301 13.66 5.52 6.58
N SER A 302 13.39 6.32 5.54
CA SER A 302 14.42 6.82 4.63
C SER A 302 15.34 7.85 5.30
N LEU A 303 14.80 8.73 6.15
CA LEU A 303 15.60 9.65 6.96
C LEU A 303 16.54 8.90 7.93
N LYS A 304 16.02 7.86 8.59
CA LYS A 304 16.77 7.11 9.60
C LYS A 304 17.80 6.14 9.02
N ARG A 305 17.46 5.44 7.93
CA ARG A 305 18.26 4.32 7.38
C ARG A 305 18.80 4.56 5.97
N GLY A 306 18.36 5.62 5.29
CA GLY A 306 18.69 5.90 3.89
C GLY A 306 17.84 5.14 2.87
N TYR A 307 16.92 4.27 3.32
CA TYR A 307 16.00 3.51 2.46
C TYR A 307 14.69 3.19 3.18
N THR A 308 13.67 2.83 2.42
CA THR A 308 12.39 2.32 2.93
C THR A 308 12.07 0.95 2.36
N MET A 309 11.44 0.10 3.16
CA MET A 309 10.86 -1.16 2.73
C MET A 309 9.37 -0.96 2.51
N HIS A 310 8.97 -0.92 1.25
CA HIS A 310 7.59 -0.68 0.86
C HIS A 310 6.87 -2.00 0.67
N ALA A 311 5.71 -2.15 1.32
CA ALA A 311 4.81 -3.23 0.97
C ALA A 311 4.19 -2.92 -0.40
N LEU A 312 4.20 -3.89 -1.32
CA LEU A 312 3.56 -3.78 -2.64
C LEU A 312 2.10 -3.31 -2.59
N CYS A 313 1.46 -3.39 -1.42
CA CYS A 313 0.09 -2.96 -1.22
C CYS A 313 -0.13 -1.49 -1.54
N ILE A 314 0.81 -0.59 -1.23
CA ILE A 314 0.63 0.86 -1.42
C ILE A 314 0.74 1.24 -2.90
N GLU A 315 1.68 0.63 -3.64
CA GLU A 315 1.75 0.75 -5.11
C GLU A 315 0.50 0.25 -5.81
N ALA A 316 -0.27 -0.62 -5.15
CA ALA A 316 -1.52 -1.21 -5.63
C ALA A 316 -2.79 -0.61 -4.98
N LEU A 317 -2.67 0.35 -4.05
CA LEU A 317 -3.83 0.94 -3.38
C LEU A 317 -4.63 1.75 -4.42
N PRO A 318 -5.89 1.35 -4.71
CA PRO A 318 -6.72 2.13 -5.61
C PRO A 318 -7.15 3.43 -4.94
N PHE A 319 -7.11 4.54 -5.67
CA PHE A 319 -7.72 5.82 -5.27
C PHE A 319 -8.38 6.50 -6.47
N ASP A 320 -9.28 7.45 -6.21
CA ASP A 320 -9.99 8.15 -7.27
C ASP A 320 -9.03 9.12 -7.99
N VAL A 321 -8.81 8.89 -9.29
CA VAL A 321 -7.94 9.74 -10.11
C VAL A 321 -8.42 11.19 -10.17
N ARG A 322 -9.71 11.42 -9.91
CA ARG A 322 -10.35 12.73 -9.93
C ARG A 322 -10.14 13.43 -8.59
N THR A 323 -8.89 13.72 -8.27
CA THR A 323 -8.54 14.19 -6.93
C THR A 323 -9.21 15.52 -6.54
N GLN A 324 -9.59 16.34 -7.54
CA GLN A 324 -10.32 17.60 -7.38
C GLN A 324 -11.74 17.42 -6.81
N LEU A 325 -12.34 16.23 -6.90
CA LEU A 325 -13.63 15.94 -6.25
C LEU A 325 -13.55 16.03 -4.72
N TRP A 326 -12.34 15.99 -4.17
CA TRP A 326 -12.09 16.18 -2.75
C TRP A 326 -12.32 17.61 -2.29
N ASP A 327 -12.23 18.58 -3.19
CA ASP A 327 -12.40 19.99 -2.83
C ASP A 327 -13.89 20.40 -2.85
N ALA A 328 -14.80 19.47 -3.17
CA ALA A 328 -16.24 19.70 -3.15
C ALA A 328 -16.77 19.82 -1.71
N ASP A 329 -17.45 20.92 -1.43
CA ASP A 329 -18.04 21.27 -0.13
C ASP A 329 -19.50 20.81 0.01
N SER A 330 -20.15 20.40 -1.09
CA SER A 330 -21.53 19.91 -1.08
C SER A 330 -21.73 18.73 -2.05
N GLU A 331 -22.82 17.99 -1.86
CA GLU A 331 -23.20 16.90 -2.76
C GLU A 331 -23.51 17.41 -4.17
N GLU A 332 -24.15 18.57 -4.30
CA GLU A 332 -24.47 19.19 -5.59
C GLU A 332 -23.19 19.57 -6.35
N SER A 333 -22.24 20.19 -5.66
CA SER A 333 -20.92 20.55 -6.19
C SER A 333 -20.15 19.30 -6.65
N TRP A 334 -20.18 18.24 -5.84
CA TRP A 334 -19.57 16.97 -6.18
C TRP A 334 -20.22 16.30 -7.40
N VAL A 335 -21.56 16.29 -7.49
CA VAL A 335 -22.29 15.73 -8.64
C VAL A 335 -21.96 16.50 -9.92
N ALA A 336 -21.93 17.84 -9.86
CA ALA A 336 -21.57 18.68 -10.99
C ALA A 336 -20.15 18.35 -11.50
N ALA A 337 -19.16 18.39 -10.62
CA ALA A 337 -17.76 18.09 -10.97
C ALA A 337 -17.56 16.63 -11.43
N ALA A 338 -18.29 15.68 -10.82
CA ALA A 338 -18.24 14.27 -11.22
C ALA A 338 -18.84 14.04 -12.61
N SER A 339 -19.82 14.84 -13.02
CA SER A 339 -20.48 14.75 -14.33
C SER A 339 -19.61 15.28 -15.48
N GLU A 340 -18.73 16.25 -15.19
CA GLU A 340 -17.79 16.82 -16.16
C GLU A 340 -16.61 15.90 -16.46
N THR A 341 -16.34 14.92 -15.59
CA THR A 341 -15.15 14.07 -15.70
C THR A 341 -15.47 12.69 -16.29
N THR A 342 -15.06 12.46 -17.54
CA THR A 342 -15.37 11.25 -18.33
C THR A 342 -14.64 9.98 -17.89
N SER A 343 -13.67 10.07 -16.97
CA SER A 343 -12.78 8.95 -16.59
C SER A 343 -12.90 8.56 -15.11
N PRO A 344 -14.00 7.89 -14.71
CA PRO A 344 -14.16 7.36 -13.35
C PRO A 344 -13.36 6.06 -13.23
N ALA A 345 -12.03 6.18 -13.09
CA ALA A 345 -11.17 5.03 -12.83
C ALA A 345 -10.50 5.22 -11.47
N LEU A 346 -10.77 4.28 -10.56
CA LEU A 346 -9.84 4.04 -9.48
C LEU A 346 -8.52 3.58 -10.11
N VAL A 347 -7.43 4.24 -9.76
CA VAL A 347 -6.09 3.92 -10.28
C VAL A 347 -5.17 3.56 -9.14
N THR A 348 -4.20 2.71 -9.43
CA THR A 348 -3.09 2.46 -8.51
C THR A 348 -2.09 3.61 -8.57
N LEU A 349 -1.23 3.75 -7.55
CA LEU A 349 -0.17 4.77 -7.56
C LEU A 349 0.73 4.66 -8.79
N SER A 350 1.13 3.44 -9.14
CA SER A 350 1.93 3.15 -10.34
C SER A 350 1.23 3.54 -11.65
N GLN A 351 -0.09 3.39 -11.75
CA GLN A 351 -0.85 3.85 -12.92
C GLN A 351 -0.96 5.36 -12.95
N PHE A 352 -1.19 5.98 -11.79
CA PHE A 352 -1.34 7.43 -11.66
C PHE A 352 -0.07 8.18 -12.05
N THR A 353 1.10 7.73 -11.59
CA THR A 353 2.39 8.36 -11.91
C THR A 353 2.69 8.33 -13.40
N VAL A 354 2.26 7.29 -14.12
CA VAL A 354 2.35 7.20 -15.58
C VAL A 354 1.38 8.17 -16.26
N LEU A 355 0.13 8.26 -15.77
CA LEU A 355 -0.91 9.11 -16.36
C LEU A 355 -0.61 10.61 -16.23
N LYS A 356 -0.10 11.06 -15.08
CA LYS A 356 0.11 12.48 -14.76
C LYS A 356 1.44 13.07 -15.24
N GLN A 357 2.32 12.29 -15.88
CA GLN A 357 3.48 12.84 -16.61
C GLN A 357 3.09 13.79 -17.76
N LEU A 358 1.79 13.98 -18.03
CA LEU A 358 1.25 14.67 -19.20
C LEU A 358 0.43 15.95 -18.91
N THR A 359 0.20 16.34 -17.66
CA THR A 359 -0.62 17.54 -17.32
C THR A 359 -0.10 18.27 -16.08
N ASP A 360 0.11 19.58 -16.16
CA ASP A 360 0.57 20.44 -15.06
C ASP A 360 -0.63 21.05 -14.30
N GLY A 361 -0.58 21.07 -12.97
CA GLY A 361 -1.64 21.60 -12.08
C GLY A 361 -2.48 20.54 -11.35
N GLY A 362 -2.06 20.17 -10.13
CA GLY A 362 -2.70 19.13 -9.30
C GLY A 362 -3.02 19.58 -7.87
N SER A 363 -3.86 18.82 -7.16
CA SER A 363 -4.13 19.06 -5.72
C SER A 363 -2.90 18.70 -4.86
N ARG A 364 -2.83 19.18 -3.60
CA ARG A 364 -1.73 18.82 -2.68
C ARG A 364 -1.61 17.32 -2.44
N PHE A 365 -2.72 16.58 -2.53
CA PHE A 365 -2.69 15.12 -2.49
C PHE A 365 -1.99 14.55 -3.72
N GLU A 366 -2.25 15.09 -4.92
CA GLU A 366 -1.51 14.70 -6.13
C GLU A 366 -0.02 14.99 -6.00
N ASP A 367 0.37 16.15 -5.48
CA ASP A 367 1.77 16.49 -5.26
C ASP A 367 2.46 15.48 -4.34
N LEU A 368 1.77 15.05 -3.28
CA LEU A 368 2.25 13.99 -2.38
C LEU A 368 2.46 12.67 -3.14
N LEU A 369 1.48 12.24 -3.93
CA LEU A 369 1.53 10.99 -4.70
C LEU A 369 2.60 11.03 -5.80
N LEU A 370 2.70 12.12 -6.55
CA LEU A 370 3.70 12.30 -7.61
C LEU A 370 5.11 12.38 -7.06
N SER A 371 5.29 13.03 -5.91
CA SER A 371 6.58 13.07 -5.23
C SER A 371 6.95 11.68 -4.72
N PHE A 372 5.98 10.96 -4.13
CA PHE A 372 6.22 9.64 -3.60
C PHE A 372 6.45 8.58 -4.69
N GLY A 373 5.83 8.76 -5.86
CA GLY A 373 5.90 7.84 -6.98
C GLY A 373 7.15 7.95 -7.85
N LYS A 374 7.90 9.06 -7.77
CA LYS A 374 9.21 9.26 -8.42
C LYS A 374 10.35 8.63 -7.64
#